data_AF-A0A354I4M1-F1
#
_entry.id   AF-A0A354I4M1-F1
#
_cell.length_a   1.000
_cell.length_b   1.000
_cell.length_c   1.000
_cell.angle_alpha   90.00
_cell.angle_beta   90.00
_cell.angle_gamma   90.00
#
_symmetry.space_group_name_H-M   'P 1'
#
loop_
_entity.id
_entity.type
_entity.pdbx_description
1 polymer ?
#
loop_
_entity_poly.entity_id
_entity_poly.type
_entity_poly.pdbx_seq_one_letter_code
_entity_poly.pdbx_strand_id
1 'polypeptide(L)'
;MDKITPMPIGIEFYKEMITKGYYYVDKTLLIRDLLAYRNKVTLFTRPRRFGKTLAQSMVKTFFEKEILPDGTVADNSVYFQGKKIMYAGEEYVKHMGQYPVIFLSLKSAKQPTYEMAYEKICDNIAGEFMQHSYVLEGNALFPGQKREYCAIMEKTASISEYATALFFLSKCLEIYHNKKVIILIDEYDVP
;
A
#
# COMPACT_ATOMS: atom_id res chain seq x y z
N MET A 1 5.75 -37.83 -5.35
CA MET A 1 5.48 -37.26 -4.01
C MET A 1 4.42 -36.20 -4.20
N ASP A 2 3.22 -36.41 -3.68
CA ASP A 2 2.18 -35.38 -3.68
C ASP A 2 2.69 -34.19 -2.87
N LYS A 3 2.83 -33.05 -3.55
CA LYS A 3 3.38 -31.84 -2.97
C LYS A 3 2.32 -31.26 -2.04
N ILE A 4 2.42 -31.55 -0.74
CA ILE A 4 1.51 -31.01 0.27
C ILE A 4 1.66 -29.49 0.26
N THR A 5 0.57 -28.78 -0.06
CA THR A 5 0.56 -27.32 -0.08
C THR A 5 0.39 -26.82 1.36
N PRO A 6 1.32 -26.00 1.89
CA PRO A 6 1.26 -25.56 3.27
C PRO A 6 0.12 -24.56 3.49
N MET A 7 -0.50 -24.62 4.67
CA MET A 7 -1.52 -23.65 5.09
C MET A 7 -0.86 -22.33 5.53
N PRO A 8 -1.34 -21.17 5.07
CA PRO A 8 -0.74 -19.87 5.38
C PRO A 8 -1.16 -19.36 6.76
N ILE A 9 -0.65 -19.98 7.83
CA ILE A 9 -0.89 -19.48 9.19
C ILE A 9 0.03 -18.28 9.45
N GLY A 10 -0.56 -17.11 9.68
CA GLY A 10 0.19 -15.87 9.98
C GLY A 10 0.80 -15.15 8.77
N ILE A 11 0.52 -15.60 7.54
CA ILE A 11 0.98 -14.93 6.32
C ILE A 11 0.00 -13.82 5.94
N GLU A 12 0.43 -12.56 6.10
CA GLU A 12 -0.41 -11.38 5.87
C GLU A 12 -0.11 -10.69 4.52
N PHE A 13 0.99 -11.03 3.85
CA PHE A 13 1.42 -10.41 2.59
C PHE A 13 1.16 -11.28 1.36
N TYR A 14 0.54 -10.70 0.33
CA TYR A 14 0.14 -11.41 -0.88
C TYR A 14 1.34 -11.95 -1.67
N LYS A 15 2.38 -11.14 -1.88
CA LYS A 15 3.60 -11.57 -2.59
C LYS A 15 4.28 -12.76 -1.93
N GLU A 16 4.39 -12.73 -0.60
CA GLU A 16 4.95 -13.83 0.19
C GLU A 16 4.10 -15.09 0.04
N MET A 17 2.77 -14.94 0.13
CA MET A 17 1.82 -16.04 0.00
C MET A 17 1.97 -16.79 -1.33
N ILE A 18 2.10 -16.04 -2.44
CA ILE A 18 2.25 -16.62 -3.78
C ILE A 18 3.66 -17.19 -3.98
N THR A 19 4.71 -16.43 -3.66
CA THR A 19 6.11 -16.85 -3.90
C THR A 19 6.48 -18.10 -3.12
N LYS A 20 6.04 -18.22 -1.87
CA LYS A 20 6.32 -19.38 -1.02
C LYS A 20 5.39 -20.57 -1.29
N GLY A 21 4.45 -20.44 -2.24
CA GLY A 21 3.57 -21.54 -2.65
C GLY A 21 2.58 -21.99 -1.59
N TYR A 22 2.09 -21.08 -0.73
CA TYR A 22 1.05 -21.40 0.23
C TYR A 22 -0.31 -21.62 -0.45
N TYR A 23 -1.20 -22.33 0.24
CA TYR A 23 -2.58 -22.49 -0.22
C TYR A 23 -3.29 -21.13 -0.21
N TYR A 24 -3.62 -20.63 -1.40
CA TYR A 24 -4.31 -19.34 -1.57
C TYR A 24 -5.64 -19.52 -2.30
N VAL A 25 -6.71 -19.06 -1.66
CA VAL A 25 -8.03 -18.95 -2.30
C VAL A 25 -8.06 -17.69 -3.16
N ASP A 26 -8.21 -17.87 -4.47
CA ASP A 26 -8.20 -16.76 -5.43
C ASP A 26 -9.41 -15.82 -5.25
N LYS A 27 -9.12 -14.65 -4.66
CA LYS A 27 -10.03 -13.52 -4.46
C LYS A 27 -9.69 -12.31 -5.35
N THR A 28 -8.90 -12.51 -6.40
CA THR A 28 -8.40 -11.41 -7.25
C THR A 28 -9.50 -10.66 -8.00
N LEU A 29 -10.69 -11.25 -8.17
CA LEU A 29 -11.86 -10.55 -8.72
C LEU A 29 -12.33 -9.37 -7.87
N LEU A 30 -11.90 -9.27 -6.60
CA LEU A 30 -12.10 -8.05 -5.81
C LEU A 30 -11.58 -6.81 -6.53
N ILE A 31 -10.45 -6.91 -7.24
CA ILE A 31 -9.85 -5.80 -7.99
C ILE A 31 -10.79 -5.34 -9.12
N ARG A 32 -11.35 -6.30 -9.87
CA ARG A 32 -12.36 -6.02 -10.90
C ARG A 32 -13.55 -5.28 -10.30
N ASP A 33 -14.07 -5.78 -9.18
CA ASP A 33 -15.24 -5.21 -8.52
C ASP A 33 -14.96 -3.76 -8.08
N LEU A 34 -13.81 -3.50 -7.46
CA LEU A 34 -13.39 -2.14 -7.07
C LEU A 34 -13.34 -1.18 -8.26
N LEU A 35 -12.79 -1.63 -9.39
CA LEU A 35 -12.71 -0.82 -10.61
C LEU A 35 -14.08 -0.62 -11.27
N ALA A 36 -14.94 -1.64 -11.27
CA ALA A 36 -16.27 -1.60 -11.86
C ALA A 36 -17.20 -0.63 -11.11
N TYR A 37 -17.13 -0.60 -9.77
CA TYR A 37 -17.96 0.29 -8.97
C TYR A 37 -17.56 1.77 -9.06
N ARG A 38 -16.33 2.09 -9.51
CA ARG A 38 -15.81 3.46 -9.69
C ARG A 38 -15.95 4.36 -8.44
N ASN A 39 -15.94 3.75 -7.26
CA ASN A 39 -16.03 4.47 -5.99
C ASN A 39 -14.73 5.24 -5.71
N LYS A 40 -14.83 6.48 -5.25
CA LYS A 40 -13.66 7.26 -4.78
C LYS A 40 -13.13 6.78 -3.43
N VAL A 41 -14.03 6.28 -2.57
CA VAL A 41 -13.72 5.75 -1.25
C VAL A 41 -14.49 4.45 -1.08
N THR A 42 -13.81 3.39 -0.64
CA THR A 42 -14.42 2.09 -0.38
C THR A 42 -14.06 1.64 1.03
N LEU A 43 -15.08 1.29 1.83
CA LEU A 43 -14.93 0.80 3.19
C LEU A 43 -15.15 -0.71 3.26
N PHE A 44 -14.18 -1.46 3.77
CA PHE A 44 -14.30 -2.91 3.95
C PHE A 44 -14.89 -3.27 5.34
N THR A 45 -16.20 -3.20 5.47
CA THR A 45 -16.96 -3.52 6.69
C THR A 45 -17.19 -5.04 6.81
N ARG A 46 -16.49 -5.82 7.66
CA ARG A 46 -16.83 -7.21 8.09
C ARG A 46 -15.78 -7.87 9.05
N PRO A 47 -15.99 -9.09 9.61
CA PRO A 47 -15.40 -9.53 10.88
C PRO A 47 -13.88 -9.72 10.89
N ARG A 48 -13.33 -9.76 12.11
CA ARG A 48 -11.92 -10.10 12.40
C ARG A 48 -11.52 -11.43 11.72
N ARG A 49 -10.26 -11.49 11.26
CA ARG A 49 -9.63 -12.69 10.64
C ARG A 49 -10.16 -13.10 9.26
N PHE A 50 -10.88 -12.23 8.56
CA PHE A 50 -11.35 -12.53 7.20
C PHE A 50 -10.29 -12.33 6.09
N GLY A 51 -9.05 -12.02 6.46
CA GLY A 51 -7.94 -11.78 5.54
C GLY A 51 -7.98 -10.40 4.89
N LYS A 52 -8.39 -9.35 5.62
CA LYS A 52 -8.44 -7.97 5.11
C LYS A 52 -7.04 -7.48 4.74
N THR A 53 -6.07 -7.59 5.64
CA THR A 53 -4.67 -7.22 5.40
C THR A 53 -4.12 -7.91 4.15
N LEU A 54 -4.38 -9.21 3.99
CA LEU A 54 -4.00 -9.96 2.80
C LEU A 54 -4.69 -9.44 1.52
N ALA A 55 -5.98 -9.12 1.59
CA ALA A 55 -6.71 -8.55 0.47
C ALA A 55 -6.21 -7.15 0.11
N GLN A 56 -5.91 -6.30 1.09
CA GLN A 56 -5.31 -4.98 0.86
C GLN A 56 -3.89 -5.12 0.29
N SER A 57 -3.09 -6.07 0.78
CA SER A 57 -1.76 -6.39 0.24
C SER A 57 -1.83 -6.88 -1.21
N MET A 58 -2.85 -7.68 -1.56
CA MET A 58 -3.13 -8.08 -2.94
C MET A 58 -3.52 -6.88 -3.81
N VAL A 59 -4.40 -6.00 -3.33
CA VAL A 59 -4.81 -4.77 -4.02
C VAL A 59 -3.63 -3.85 -4.24
N LYS A 60 -2.78 -3.64 -3.21
CA LYS A 60 -1.50 -2.92 -3.30
C LYS A 60 -0.65 -3.53 -4.41
N THR A 61 -0.36 -4.82 -4.33
CA THR A 61 0.48 -5.53 -5.31
C THR A 61 -0.05 -5.39 -6.74
N PHE A 62 -1.37 -5.39 -6.93
CA PHE A 62 -1.95 -5.21 -8.25
C PHE A 62 -1.72 -3.81 -8.80
N PHE A 63 -2.09 -2.77 -8.06
CA PHE A 63 -2.08 -1.40 -8.58
C PHE A 63 -0.70 -0.73 -8.53
N GLU A 64 0.14 -1.11 -7.58
CA GLU A 64 1.37 -0.41 -7.24
C GLU A 64 2.41 -0.47 -8.35
N LYS A 65 2.80 0.71 -8.84
CA LYS A 65 4.05 0.92 -9.56
C LYS A 65 5.18 0.98 -8.54
N GLU A 66 5.64 -0.19 -8.14
CA GLU A 66 6.67 -0.34 -7.12
C GLU A 66 8.03 0.00 -7.69
N ILE A 67 8.67 0.99 -7.08
CA ILE A 67 10.04 1.41 -7.41
C ILE A 67 10.98 0.73 -6.42
N LEU A 68 11.94 -0.02 -6.94
CA LEU A 68 12.96 -0.71 -6.16
C LEU A 68 14.07 0.28 -5.75
N PRO A 69 14.92 -0.07 -4.75
CA PRO A 69 15.99 0.82 -4.28
C PRO A 69 17.02 1.20 -5.34
N ASP A 70 17.13 0.44 -6.43
CA ASP A 70 17.99 0.72 -7.58
C ASP A 70 17.31 1.60 -8.65
N GLY A 71 16.09 2.09 -8.38
CA GLY A 71 15.28 2.91 -9.28
C GLY A 71 14.50 2.13 -10.35
N THR A 72 14.64 0.80 -10.42
CA THR A 72 13.90 -0.02 -11.37
C THR A 72 12.46 -0.27 -10.92
N VAL A 73 11.58 -0.58 -11.86
CA VAL A 73 10.17 -0.89 -11.56
C VAL A 73 10.02 -2.41 -11.43
N ALA A 74 9.45 -2.87 -10.31
CA ALA A 74 9.19 -4.29 -10.12
C ALA A 74 8.07 -4.80 -11.05
N ASP A 75 8.25 -6.00 -11.60
CA ASP A 75 7.19 -6.67 -12.36
C ASP A 75 6.23 -7.39 -11.41
N ASN A 76 5.13 -6.72 -11.06
CA ASN A 76 4.09 -7.30 -10.20
C ASN A 76 3.18 -8.31 -10.93
N SER A 77 3.26 -8.43 -12.26
CA SER A 77 2.38 -9.33 -13.03
C SER A 77 2.63 -10.81 -12.70
N VAL A 78 3.86 -11.14 -12.29
CA VAL A 78 4.26 -12.49 -11.88
C VAL A 78 3.38 -13.05 -10.75
N TYR A 79 2.87 -12.19 -9.86
CA TYR A 79 2.03 -12.62 -8.75
C TYR A 79 0.56 -12.89 -9.14
N PHE A 80 0.16 -12.53 -10.35
CA PHE A 80 -1.20 -12.69 -10.85
C PHE A 80 -1.33 -13.72 -11.97
N GLN A 81 -0.23 -14.36 -12.38
CA GLN A 81 -0.25 -15.42 -13.39
C GLN A 81 -1.25 -16.53 -13.00
N GLY A 82 -2.15 -16.85 -13.93
CA GLY A 82 -3.20 -17.85 -13.73
C GLY A 82 -4.32 -17.45 -12.75
N LYS A 83 -4.34 -16.22 -12.22
CA LYS A 83 -5.42 -15.73 -11.34
C LYS A 83 -6.60 -15.20 -12.14
N LYS A 84 -7.79 -15.26 -11.55
CA LYS A 84 -9.06 -14.84 -12.18
C LYS A 84 -9.05 -13.42 -12.73
N ILE A 85 -8.36 -12.48 -12.07
CA ILE A 85 -8.24 -11.09 -12.55
C ILE A 85 -7.61 -10.97 -13.94
N MET A 86 -6.70 -11.88 -14.30
CA MET A 86 -6.05 -11.87 -15.62
C MET A 86 -7.03 -12.19 -16.77
N TYR A 87 -8.17 -12.78 -16.45
CA TYR A 87 -9.22 -13.14 -17.40
C TYR A 87 -10.44 -12.21 -17.29
N ALA A 88 -10.38 -11.15 -16.49
CA ALA A 88 -11.52 -10.27 -16.22
C ALA A 88 -11.79 -9.24 -17.33
N GLY A 89 -10.81 -8.98 -18.22
CA GLY A 89 -10.88 -7.98 -19.29
C GLY A 89 -9.68 -7.03 -19.27
N GLU A 90 -9.27 -6.56 -20.45
CA GLU A 90 -8.14 -5.63 -20.60
C GLU A 90 -8.38 -4.31 -19.88
N GLU A 91 -9.65 -3.87 -19.82
CA GLU A 91 -10.06 -2.67 -19.10
C GLU A 91 -9.71 -2.70 -17.61
N TYR A 92 -9.58 -3.88 -17.01
CA TYR A 92 -9.14 -4.06 -15.63
C TYR A 92 -7.62 -4.29 -15.54
N VAL A 93 -7.08 -5.18 -16.38
CA VAL A 93 -5.66 -5.58 -16.32
C VAL A 93 -4.73 -4.39 -16.62
N LYS A 94 -5.13 -3.44 -17.47
CA LYS A 94 -4.33 -2.24 -17.77
C LYS A 94 -4.01 -1.36 -16.56
N HIS A 95 -4.72 -1.55 -15.43
CA HIS A 95 -4.46 -0.82 -14.18
C HIS A 95 -3.32 -1.42 -13.36
N MET A 96 -2.80 -2.59 -13.75
CA MET A 96 -1.75 -3.28 -13.03
C MET A 96 -0.43 -2.51 -13.08
N GLY A 97 0.19 -2.29 -11.92
CA GLY A 97 1.49 -1.64 -11.81
C GLY A 97 1.54 -0.19 -12.29
N GLN A 98 0.42 0.52 -12.26
CA GLN A 98 0.31 1.87 -12.85
C GLN A 98 0.26 3.02 -11.84
N TYR A 99 0.04 2.74 -10.57
CA TYR A 99 -0.31 3.76 -9.58
C TYR A 99 0.72 3.83 -8.44
N PRO A 100 1.11 5.03 -7.98
CA PRO A 100 1.68 5.15 -6.64
C PRO A 100 0.64 4.73 -5.59
N VAL A 101 1.07 3.94 -4.62
CA VAL A 101 0.19 3.43 -3.54
C VAL A 101 0.82 3.75 -2.20
N ILE A 102 0.08 4.43 -1.33
CA ILE A 102 0.42 4.62 0.09
C ILE A 102 -0.33 3.55 0.88
N PHE A 103 0.35 2.81 1.75
CA PHE A 103 -0.22 1.77 2.59
C PHE A 103 0.02 2.03 4.08
N LEU A 104 -0.98 2.56 4.78
CA LEU A 104 -0.87 2.85 6.21
C LEU A 104 -1.60 1.77 7.03
N SER A 105 -0.87 1.06 7.90
CA SER A 105 -1.49 0.20 8.91
C SER A 105 -1.60 0.93 10.25
N LEU A 106 -2.78 0.89 10.89
CA LEU A 106 -2.97 1.43 12.24
C LEU A 106 -2.85 0.37 13.35
N LYS A 107 -2.42 -0.85 13.01
CA LYS A 107 -2.29 -1.99 13.95
C LYS A 107 -1.40 -1.66 15.15
N SER A 108 -0.34 -0.87 14.95
CA SER A 108 0.59 -0.45 16.00
C SER A 108 0.10 0.75 16.83
N ALA A 109 -0.99 1.41 16.45
CA ALA A 109 -1.53 2.56 17.18
C ALA A 109 -2.18 2.17 18.51
N LYS A 110 -2.54 0.89 18.69
CA LYS A 110 -3.04 0.36 19.96
C LYS A 110 -1.94 0.36 21.02
N GLN A 111 -1.81 1.47 21.75
CA GLN A 111 -0.78 1.69 22.76
C GLN A 111 -1.38 2.03 24.13
N PRO A 112 -0.62 1.88 25.23
CA PRO A 112 -1.11 2.19 26.58
C PRO A 112 -1.43 3.68 26.80
N THR A 113 -0.77 4.58 26.07
CA THR A 113 -0.98 6.03 26.20
C THR A 113 -1.19 6.68 24.84
N TYR A 114 -1.81 7.86 24.84
CA TYR A 114 -2.03 8.67 23.65
C TYR A 114 -0.70 9.05 22.98
N GLU A 115 0.31 9.41 23.77
CA GLU A 115 1.62 9.83 23.28
C GLU A 115 2.30 8.69 22.51
N MET A 116 2.28 7.48 23.08
CA MET A 116 2.82 6.30 22.39
C MET A 116 2.04 5.95 21.13
N ALA A 117 0.69 6.06 21.17
CA ALA A 117 -0.14 5.82 19.99
C ALA A 117 0.19 6.80 18.86
N TYR A 118 0.30 8.09 19.21
CA TYR A 118 0.67 9.16 18.29
C TYR A 118 2.06 8.93 17.69
N GLU A 119 3.06 8.58 18.52
CA GLU A 119 4.41 8.25 18.04
C GLU A 119 4.39 7.06 17.06
N LYS A 120 3.59 6.02 17.32
CA LYS A 120 3.47 4.87 16.41
C LYS A 120 2.81 5.22 15.08
N ILE A 121 1.83 6.14 15.10
CA ILE A 121 1.26 6.68 13.86
C ILE A 121 2.31 7.47 13.09
N CYS A 122 3.10 8.31 13.78
CA CYS A 122 4.19 9.07 13.16
C CYS A 122 5.26 8.14 12.57
N ASP A 123 5.63 7.05 13.27
CA ASP A 123 6.54 6.02 12.77
C ASP A 123 6.01 5.40 11.46
N ASN A 124 4.73 5.05 11.41
CA ASN A 124 4.13 4.44 10.22
C ASN A 124 4.05 5.43 9.04
N ILE A 125 3.71 6.69 9.31
CA ILE A 125 3.71 7.76 8.29
C ILE A 125 5.14 7.95 7.76
N ALA A 126 6.12 8.12 8.65
CA ALA A 126 7.52 8.28 8.26
C ALA A 126 8.05 7.08 7.44
N GLY A 127 7.61 5.86 7.76
CA GLY A 127 7.89 4.65 6.98
C GLY A 127 7.41 4.76 5.52
N GLU A 128 6.21 5.27 5.29
CA GLU A 128 5.70 5.49 3.92
C GLU A 128 6.52 6.57 3.18
N PHE A 129 6.95 7.63 3.87
CA PHE A 129 7.86 8.62 3.28
C PHE A 129 9.21 7.99 2.93
N MET A 130 9.74 7.11 3.78
CA MET A 130 10.99 6.40 3.49
C MET A 130 10.85 5.48 2.28
N GLN A 131 9.76 4.71 2.20
CA GLN A 131 9.47 3.83 1.06
C GLN A 131 9.39 4.59 -0.26
N HIS A 132 8.88 5.82 -0.23
CA HIS A 132 8.75 6.67 -1.40
C HIS A 132 9.89 7.67 -1.61
N SER A 133 11.00 7.54 -0.87
CA SER A 133 12.12 8.49 -0.89
C SER A 133 12.75 8.74 -2.26
N TYR A 134 12.57 7.84 -3.23
CA TYR A 134 12.96 8.03 -4.64
C TYR A 134 12.39 9.32 -5.25
N VAL A 135 11.27 9.87 -4.74
CA VAL A 135 10.73 11.15 -5.24
C VAL A 135 11.58 12.36 -4.90
N LEU A 136 12.52 12.22 -3.95
CA LEU A 136 13.49 13.26 -3.61
C LEU A 136 14.59 13.38 -4.67
N GLU A 137 14.76 12.36 -5.51
CA GLU A 137 15.71 12.37 -6.61
C GLU A 137 15.22 13.30 -7.75
N GLY A 138 16.15 13.94 -8.44
CA GLY A 138 15.85 14.86 -9.54
C GLY A 138 15.14 16.15 -9.12
N ASN A 139 14.32 16.71 -10.01
CA ASN A 139 13.77 18.06 -9.91
C ASN A 139 12.22 18.10 -9.85
N ALA A 140 11.57 16.97 -9.59
CA ALA A 140 10.11 16.90 -9.53
C ALA A 140 9.54 17.75 -8.37
N LEU A 141 10.20 17.71 -7.20
CA LEU A 141 9.81 18.46 -6.01
C LEU A 141 10.69 19.69 -5.83
N PHE A 142 10.08 20.81 -5.45
CA PHE A 142 10.83 22.05 -5.16
C PHE A 142 11.51 21.99 -3.79
N PRO A 143 12.52 22.84 -3.51
CA PRO A 143 13.33 22.74 -2.28
C PRO A 143 12.54 22.79 -0.96
N GLY A 144 11.44 23.55 -0.90
CA GLY A 144 10.56 23.57 0.27
C GLY A 144 9.84 22.24 0.50
N GLN A 145 9.29 21.63 -0.56
CA GLN A 145 8.71 20.29 -0.49
C GLN A 145 9.74 19.26 -0.03
N LYS A 146 10.96 19.28 -0.56
CA LYS A 146 12.00 18.34 -0.13
C LYS A 146 12.33 18.48 1.36
N ARG A 147 12.37 19.71 1.88
CA ARG A 147 12.59 19.96 3.31
C ARG A 147 11.46 19.42 4.19
N GLU A 148 10.21 19.70 3.84
CA GLU A 148 9.04 19.18 4.57
C GLU A 148 8.98 17.65 4.50
N TYR A 149 9.27 17.07 3.33
CA TYR A 149 9.36 15.63 3.14
C TYR A 149 10.41 14.99 4.06
N CYS A 150 11.63 15.54 4.07
CA CYS A 150 12.70 15.05 4.95
C CYS A 150 12.34 15.21 6.42
N ALA A 151 11.73 16.34 6.82
CA ALA A 151 11.33 16.56 8.21
C ALA A 151 10.31 15.51 8.70
N ILE A 152 9.32 15.14 7.88
CA ILE A 152 8.37 14.09 8.23
C ILE A 152 9.06 12.72 8.25
N MET A 153 9.88 12.43 7.24
CA MET A 153 10.62 11.15 7.14
C MET A 153 11.59 10.92 8.31
N GLU A 154 12.28 11.97 8.75
CA GLU A 154 13.25 11.95 9.86
C GLU A 154 12.60 12.14 11.23
N LYS A 155 11.27 12.32 11.25
CA LYS A 155 10.46 12.54 12.44
C LYS A 155 10.79 13.79 13.24
N THR A 156 11.22 14.85 12.56
CA THR A 156 11.51 16.17 13.13
C THR A 156 10.40 17.20 12.83
N ALA A 157 9.41 16.83 12.02
CA ALA A 157 8.25 17.65 11.72
C ALA A 157 7.34 17.88 12.93
N SER A 158 6.62 19.00 12.91
CA SER A 158 5.63 19.38 13.91
C SER A 158 4.35 18.54 13.83
N ILE A 159 3.54 18.59 14.90
CA ILE A 159 2.23 17.93 14.94
C ILE A 159 1.32 18.40 13.80
N SER A 160 1.38 19.69 13.46
CA SER A 160 0.58 20.25 12.37
C SER A 160 0.97 19.67 11.01
N GLU A 161 2.27 19.43 10.77
CA GLU A 161 2.75 18.82 9.52
C GLU A 161 2.33 17.36 9.44
N TYR A 162 2.42 16.61 10.55
CA TYR A 162 1.93 15.23 10.61
C TYR A 162 0.42 15.11 10.35
N ALA A 163 -0.38 16.07 10.83
CA ALA A 163 -1.82 16.09 10.58
C ALA A 163 -2.17 16.16 9.08
N THR A 164 -1.28 16.72 8.25
CA THR A 164 -1.46 16.83 6.80
C THR A 164 -0.51 15.94 5.99
N ALA A 165 0.30 15.10 6.64
CA ALA A 165 1.40 14.38 6.01
C ALA A 165 0.97 13.44 4.88
N LEU A 166 -0.14 12.70 5.03
CA LEU A 166 -0.64 11.81 3.97
C LEU A 166 -1.13 12.59 2.75
N PHE A 167 -1.77 13.74 2.96
CA PHE A 167 -2.16 14.62 1.86
C PHE A 167 -0.92 15.16 1.15
N PHE A 168 0.07 15.64 1.90
CA PHE A 168 1.33 16.12 1.36
C PHE A 168 2.06 15.04 0.55
N LEU A 169 2.24 13.84 1.11
CA LEU A 169 2.86 12.71 0.42
C LEU A 169 2.10 12.36 -0.87
N SER A 170 0.76 12.33 -0.82
CA SER A 170 -0.05 12.07 -2.01
C SER A 170 0.19 13.09 -3.12
N LYS A 171 0.44 14.36 -2.76
CA LYS A 171 0.76 15.41 -3.73
C LYS A 171 2.15 15.23 -4.32
N CYS A 172 3.15 14.92 -3.50
CA CYS A 172 4.50 14.64 -3.97
C CYS A 172 4.52 13.45 -4.96
N LEU A 173 3.82 12.37 -4.62
CA LEU A 173 3.69 11.19 -5.49
C LEU A 173 2.91 11.51 -6.79
N GLU A 174 1.83 12.29 -6.70
CA GLU A 174 1.06 12.72 -7.87
C GLU A 174 1.91 13.55 -8.84
N ILE A 175 2.71 14.49 -8.31
CA ILE A 175 3.65 15.30 -9.10
C ILE A 175 4.70 14.42 -9.78
N TYR A 176 5.33 13.53 -9.03
CA TYR A 176 6.42 12.69 -9.54
C TYR A 176 5.93 11.69 -10.60
N HIS A 177 4.82 10.99 -10.35
CA HIS A 177 4.32 9.93 -11.25
C HIS A 177 3.37 10.43 -12.33
N ASN A 178 2.88 11.67 -12.24
CA ASN A 178 1.79 12.20 -13.07
C ASN A 178 0.55 11.27 -13.08
N LYS A 179 0.23 10.71 -11.91
CA LYS A 179 -0.85 9.75 -11.68
C LYS A 179 -1.52 9.99 -10.35
N LYS A 180 -2.81 9.69 -10.25
CA LYS A 180 -3.52 9.69 -8.97
C LYS A 180 -2.95 8.61 -8.04
N VAL A 181 -2.90 8.93 -6.76
CA VAL A 181 -2.41 8.04 -5.70
C VAL A 181 -3.55 7.22 -5.13
N ILE A 182 -3.31 5.94 -4.89
CA ILE A 182 -4.22 5.08 -4.14
C ILE A 182 -3.74 5.06 -2.69
N ILE A 183 -4.64 5.31 -1.75
CA ILE A 183 -4.34 5.25 -0.31
C ILE A 183 -5.11 4.06 0.27
N LEU A 184 -4.38 3.14 0.87
CA LEU A 184 -4.91 1.98 1.55
C LEU A 184 -4.66 2.15 3.04
N ILE A 185 -5.71 1.99 3.85
CA ILE A 185 -5.64 2.12 5.30
C ILE A 185 -6.14 0.81 5.90
N ASP A 186 -5.27 0.13 6.65
CA ASP A 186 -5.60 -1.11 7.34
C ASP A 186 -5.83 -0.88 8.83
N GLU A 187 -6.74 -1.66 9.41
CA GLU A 187 -7.11 -1.57 10.83
C GLU A 187 -7.57 -0.15 11.25
N TYR A 188 -8.33 0.52 10.37
CA TYR A 188 -8.85 1.88 10.60
C TYR A 188 -9.75 2.02 11.83
N ASP A 189 -10.28 0.90 12.33
CA ASP A 189 -11.18 0.77 13.47
C ASP A 189 -10.47 0.44 14.78
N VAL A 190 -9.13 0.45 14.81
CA VAL A 190 -8.35 0.30 16.05
C VAL A 190 -8.62 1.49 16.99
N PRO A 191 -9.04 1.24 18.25
CA PRO A 191 -9.28 2.27 19.25
C PRO A 191 -7.98 2.84 19.82
#